data_AF-A0A0P9M234-F1
#
_entry.id   AF-A0A0P9M234-F1
#
_cell.length_a   1.000
_cell.length_b   1.000
_cell.length_c   1.000
_cell.angle_alpha   90.00
_cell.angle_beta   90.00
_cell.angle_gamma   90.00
#
_symmetry.space_group_name_H-M   'P 1'
#
loop_
_entity.id
_entity.type
_entity.pdbx_description
1 polymer ?
#
loop_
_entity_poly.entity_id
_entity_poly.type
_entity_poly.pdbx_seq_one_letter_code
_entity_poly.pdbx_strand_id
1 'polypeptide(L)'
;MNRPQTTADPLIKNFWPCGPTMDVACPNCAGTVATQISVVREHDLPLRPEDCENCYAQFEVYPDGKTVLVSAPSSGPRNERAMKAIKFFEALTFDPNGARDWPFTTEVETLVTVAWLHEFEDGTLQFLDADQEPPHVYSPRLDPEALERFCETNIDAYRSFHDKHEAALDRRESVPMTSFW
;
A
#
# COMPACT_ATOMS: atom_id res chain seq x y z
N MET A 1 -18.66 0.83 54.70
CA MET A 1 -17.88 2.08 54.68
C MET A 1 -17.91 2.61 53.26
N ASN A 2 -18.75 3.62 53.03
CA ASN A 2 -18.91 4.30 51.75
C ASN A 2 -17.71 5.21 51.52
N ARG A 3 -17.10 5.14 50.34
CA ARG A 3 -16.24 6.21 49.81
C ARG A 3 -16.89 6.70 48.51
N PRO A 4 -17.52 7.89 48.50
CA PRO A 4 -17.88 8.50 47.23
C PRO A 4 -16.58 8.95 46.58
N GLN A 5 -16.20 8.31 45.46
CA GLN A 5 -15.20 8.87 44.57
C GLN A 5 -15.90 9.95 43.75
N THR A 6 -15.89 11.18 44.26
CA THR A 6 -16.16 12.36 43.46
C THR A 6 -14.93 12.61 42.61
N THR A 7 -14.82 11.93 41.46
CA THR A 7 -13.93 12.39 40.39
C THR A 7 -14.55 13.64 39.82
N ALA A 8 -13.86 14.76 39.97
CA ALA A 8 -14.22 16.02 39.33
C ALA A 8 -14.47 15.76 37.84
N ASP A 9 -15.63 16.18 37.34
CA ASP A 9 -15.92 16.21 35.91
C ASP A 9 -14.76 16.93 35.22
N PRO A 10 -14.03 16.30 34.28
CA PRO A 10 -13.22 17.08 33.37
C PRO A 10 -14.19 18.03 32.67
N LEU A 11 -13.99 19.34 32.84
CA LEU A 11 -14.79 20.36 32.16
C LEU A 11 -14.79 20.04 30.67
N ILE A 12 -15.88 19.44 30.18
CA ILE A 12 -16.07 19.12 28.76
C ILE A 12 -15.97 20.44 28.00
N LYS A 13 -14.96 20.54 27.13
CA LYS A 13 -14.72 21.76 26.36
C LYS A 13 -15.48 21.73 25.04
N ASN A 14 -15.61 20.55 24.44
CA ASN A 14 -16.16 20.36 23.12
C ASN A 14 -17.54 19.70 23.22
N PHE A 15 -18.60 20.49 23.04
CA PHE A 15 -19.98 20.05 23.17
C PHE A 15 -20.48 19.32 21.92
N TRP A 16 -20.01 18.09 21.72
CA TRP A 16 -20.53 17.22 20.66
C TRP A 16 -21.99 16.82 20.92
N PRO A 17 -22.80 16.62 19.87
CA PRO A 17 -24.18 16.19 20.04
C PRO A 17 -24.29 14.80 20.67
N CYS A 18 -25.44 14.52 21.26
CA CYS A 18 -25.77 13.19 21.80
C CYS A 18 -25.94 12.17 20.66
N GLY A 19 -25.64 10.89 20.95
CA GLY A 19 -25.77 9.80 19.98
C GLY A 19 -24.44 9.31 19.39
N PRO A 20 -24.43 8.22 18.64
CA PRO A 20 -23.21 7.64 18.09
C PRO A 20 -22.70 8.40 16.85
N THR A 21 -23.60 9.08 16.15
CA THR A 21 -23.34 9.75 14.87
C THR A 21 -23.95 11.15 14.80
N MET A 22 -23.46 11.97 13.88
CA MET A 22 -24.10 13.21 13.42
C MET A 22 -24.02 13.30 11.90
N ASP A 23 -25.06 13.82 11.27
CA ASP A 23 -25.07 14.05 9.83
C ASP A 23 -24.47 15.41 9.51
N VAL A 24 -23.52 15.45 8.58
CA VAL A 24 -22.87 16.68 8.11
C VAL A 24 -22.78 16.72 6.59
N ALA A 25 -22.71 17.93 6.03
CA ALA A 25 -22.48 18.11 4.59
C ALA A 25 -20.99 18.15 4.29
N CYS A 26 -20.57 17.36 3.30
CA CYS A 26 -19.21 17.42 2.76
C CYS A 26 -18.95 18.83 2.18
N PRO A 27 -17.87 19.51 2.60
CA PRO A 27 -17.59 20.87 2.14
C PRO A 27 -17.18 20.96 0.66
N ASN A 28 -16.88 19.83 0.01
CA ASN A 28 -16.53 19.77 -1.41
C ASN A 28 -17.72 19.49 -2.33
N CYS A 29 -18.52 18.45 -2.04
CA CYS A 29 -19.60 18.00 -2.94
C CYS A 29 -21.01 18.18 -2.36
N ALA A 30 -21.15 18.71 -1.14
CA ALA A 30 -22.40 18.86 -0.41
C ALA A 30 -23.17 17.54 -0.12
N GLY A 31 -22.57 16.37 -0.37
CA GLY A 31 -23.13 15.09 0.00
C GLY A 31 -23.22 14.93 1.53
N THR A 32 -24.31 14.32 2.01
CA THR A 32 -24.50 14.02 3.43
C THR A 32 -23.60 12.85 3.85
N VAL A 33 -22.87 13.03 4.96
CA VAL A 33 -22.01 12.02 5.56
C VAL A 33 -22.47 11.81 7.01
N ALA A 34 -22.72 10.55 7.38
CA ALA A 34 -23.06 10.16 8.75
C ALA A 34 -21.78 9.97 9.57
N THR A 35 -21.28 11.04 10.17
CA THR A 35 -20.01 11.06 10.90
C THR A 35 -20.14 10.38 12.26
N GLN A 36 -19.26 9.42 12.54
CA GLN A 36 -19.14 8.78 13.86
C GLN A 36 -18.51 9.75 14.87
N ILE A 37 -19.24 10.06 15.94
CA ILE A 37 -18.83 11.04 16.97
C ILE A 37 -18.56 10.44 18.34
N SER A 38 -18.77 9.13 18.52
CA SER A 38 -18.60 8.46 19.82
C SER A 38 -17.20 8.69 20.40
N VAL A 39 -16.16 8.52 19.60
CA VAL A 39 -14.75 8.64 20.01
C VAL A 39 -14.40 10.09 20.37
N VAL A 40 -14.78 11.06 19.53
CA VAL A 40 -14.46 12.48 19.79
C VAL A 40 -15.22 13.02 21.00
N ARG A 41 -16.39 12.47 21.32
CA ARG A 41 -17.11 12.80 22.56
C ARG A 41 -16.47 12.14 23.79
N GLU A 42 -16.15 10.85 23.73
CA GLU A 42 -15.54 10.11 24.85
C GLU A 42 -14.19 10.72 25.27
N HIS A 43 -13.43 11.22 24.30
CA HIS A 43 -12.11 11.79 24.52
C HIS A 43 -12.08 13.33 24.52
N ASP A 44 -13.23 14.01 24.52
CA ASP A 44 -13.36 15.49 24.47
C ASP A 44 -12.46 16.14 23.40
N LEU A 45 -12.42 15.56 22.20
CA LEU A 45 -11.59 16.03 21.09
C LEU A 45 -12.24 17.23 20.38
N PRO A 46 -11.45 18.17 19.84
CA PRO A 46 -11.98 19.39 19.23
C PRO A 46 -12.58 19.19 17.83
N LEU A 47 -12.20 18.11 17.14
CA LEU A 47 -12.64 17.82 15.77
C LEU A 47 -12.57 16.32 15.48
N ARG A 48 -13.28 15.90 14.44
CA ARG A 48 -13.26 14.56 13.84
C ARG A 48 -12.83 14.68 12.37
N PRO A 49 -11.69 14.10 11.96
CA PRO A 49 -11.37 13.96 10.53
C PRO A 49 -12.39 13.05 9.87
N GLU A 50 -12.75 13.25 8.62
CA GLU A 50 -13.74 12.45 7.90
C GLU A 50 -13.39 12.38 6.41
N ASP A 51 -13.70 11.24 5.78
CA ASP A 51 -13.53 11.03 4.34
C ASP A 51 -14.91 10.92 3.68
N CYS A 52 -15.18 11.74 2.66
CA CYS A 52 -16.44 11.71 1.94
C CYS A 52 -16.48 10.52 0.96
N GLU A 53 -17.41 9.59 1.13
CA GLU A 53 -17.56 8.43 0.23
C GLU A 53 -17.91 8.81 -1.22
N ASN A 54 -18.56 9.95 -1.45
CA ASN A 54 -19.00 10.35 -2.79
C ASN A 54 -17.90 11.02 -3.63
N CYS A 55 -17.06 11.86 -3.01
CA CYS A 55 -16.05 12.62 -3.73
C CYS A 55 -14.63 12.41 -3.23
N TYR A 56 -14.44 11.50 -2.26
CA TYR A 56 -13.15 11.14 -1.64
C TYR A 56 -12.37 12.34 -1.07
N ALA A 57 -13.07 13.44 -0.77
CA ALA A 57 -12.49 14.58 -0.09
C ALA A 57 -12.33 14.28 1.39
N GLN A 58 -11.19 14.67 1.95
CA GLN A 58 -10.90 14.62 3.36
C GLN A 58 -11.26 15.96 3.99
N PHE A 59 -12.00 15.95 5.08
CA PHE A 59 -12.44 17.15 5.77
C PHE A 59 -12.51 16.95 7.27
N GLU A 60 -12.54 18.04 8.02
CA GLU A 60 -12.72 18.03 9.47
C GLU A 60 -14.15 18.39 9.82
N VAL A 61 -14.70 17.71 10.81
CA VAL A 61 -16.01 17.97 11.41
C VAL A 61 -15.80 18.54 12.80
N TYR A 62 -16.60 19.55 13.16
CA TYR A 62 -16.56 20.22 14.46
C TYR A 62 -17.87 19.98 15.25
N PRO A 63 -17.89 20.17 16.58
CA PRO A 63 -19.05 19.90 17.43
C PRO A 63 -20.35 20.63 17.03
N ASP A 64 -20.22 21.81 16.43
CA ASP A 64 -21.34 22.63 15.93
C ASP A 64 -21.86 22.19 14.56
N GLY A 65 -21.30 21.12 13.98
CA GLY A 65 -21.62 20.62 12.64
C GLY A 65 -20.90 21.37 11.52
N LYS A 66 -20.02 22.32 11.83
CA LYS A 66 -19.17 22.95 10.82
C LYS A 66 -18.23 21.92 10.21
N THR A 67 -18.05 22.00 8.90
CA THR A 67 -17.08 21.20 8.16
C THR A 67 -16.01 22.07 7.51
N VAL A 68 -14.76 21.60 7.49
CA VAL A 68 -13.62 22.31 6.88
C VAL A 68 -12.89 21.36 5.94
N LEU A 69 -12.79 21.71 4.66
CA LEU A 69 -12.08 20.91 3.67
C LEU A 69 -10.58 20.89 3.98
N VAL A 70 -9.99 19.70 4.05
CA VAL A 70 -8.54 19.50 4.20
C VAL A 70 -7.89 19.21 2.86
N SER A 71 -8.44 18.23 2.12
CA SER A 71 -7.97 17.86 0.80
C SER A 71 -9.12 17.31 -0.04
N ALA A 72 -9.01 17.43 -1.36
CA ALA A 72 -9.94 16.82 -2.30
C ALA A 72 -9.16 16.20 -3.47
N PRO A 73 -9.66 15.13 -4.09
CA PRO A 73 -9.05 14.62 -5.31
C PRO A 73 -8.97 15.71 -6.37
N SER A 74 -7.88 15.71 -7.14
CA SER A 74 -7.72 16.66 -8.24
C SER A 74 -8.84 16.48 -9.25
N SER A 75 -9.61 17.55 -9.53
CA SER A 75 -10.62 17.57 -10.59
C SER A 75 -10.03 17.73 -12.00
N GLY A 76 -8.70 17.85 -12.10
CA GLY A 76 -7.98 18.02 -13.36
C GLY A 76 -7.82 16.73 -14.16
N PRO A 77 -7.51 16.84 -15.47
CA PRO A 77 -7.17 15.69 -16.29
C PRO A 77 -5.96 14.95 -15.69
N ARG A 78 -6.07 13.62 -15.63
CA ARG A 78 -4.98 12.76 -15.16
C ARG A 78 -3.79 12.87 -16.12
N ASN A 79 -2.61 13.14 -15.60
CA ASN A 79 -1.39 13.14 -16.42
C ASN A 79 -0.98 11.70 -16.79
N GLU A 80 -0.06 11.56 -17.75
CA GLU A 80 0.40 10.26 -18.23
C GLU A 80 0.97 9.37 -17.12
N ARG A 81 1.71 9.97 -16.17
CA ARG A 81 2.26 9.24 -15.01
C ARG A 81 1.15 8.63 -14.14
N ALA A 82 0.09 9.40 -13.87
CA ALA A 82 -1.06 8.91 -13.12
C ALA A 82 -1.79 7.79 -13.87
N MET A 83 -1.94 7.92 -15.18
CA MET A 83 -2.54 6.88 -16.02
C MET A 83 -1.70 5.59 -16.04
N LYS A 84 -0.38 5.69 -16.11
CA LYS A 84 0.53 4.53 -16.05
C LYS A 84 0.44 3.83 -14.70
N ALA A 85 0.39 4.60 -13.60
CA ALA A 85 0.22 4.04 -12.27
C ALA A 85 -1.13 3.31 -12.11
N ILE A 86 -2.24 3.88 -12.60
CA ILE A 86 -3.55 3.23 -12.55
C ILE A 86 -3.55 1.91 -13.33
N LYS A 87 -3.03 1.92 -14.56
CA LYS A 87 -2.92 0.69 -15.36
C LYS A 87 -2.08 -0.38 -14.67
N PHE A 88 -1.00 0.02 -13.99
CA PHE A 88 -0.19 -0.90 -13.20
C PHE A 88 -1.00 -1.51 -12.05
N PHE A 89 -1.70 -0.70 -11.25
CA PHE A 89 -2.52 -1.21 -10.14
C PHE A 89 -3.72 -2.05 -10.60
N GLU A 90 -4.34 -1.72 -11.73
CA GLU A 90 -5.42 -2.52 -12.33
C GLU A 90 -4.93 -3.88 -12.84
N ALA A 91 -3.64 -4.00 -13.18
CA ALA A 91 -3.03 -5.25 -13.60
C ALA A 91 -2.57 -6.14 -12.43
N LEU A 92 -2.43 -5.58 -11.21
CA LEU A 92 -2.03 -6.36 -10.04
C LEU A 92 -3.12 -7.35 -9.65
N THR A 93 -2.83 -8.63 -9.81
CA THR A 93 -3.70 -9.72 -9.36
C THR A 93 -3.10 -10.35 -8.11
N PHE A 94 -3.86 -10.37 -7.02
CA PHE A 94 -3.47 -11.16 -5.85
C PHE A 94 -3.68 -12.64 -6.16
N ASP A 95 -2.58 -13.39 -6.30
CA ASP A 95 -2.60 -14.84 -6.43
C ASP A 95 -2.14 -15.51 -5.12
N PRO A 96 -3.06 -15.97 -4.25
CA PRO A 96 -2.70 -16.63 -3.01
C PRO A 96 -2.01 -17.99 -3.21
N ASN A 97 -2.06 -18.56 -4.43
CA ASN A 97 -1.43 -19.84 -4.75
C ASN A 97 -0.12 -19.69 -5.52
N GLY A 98 0.30 -18.48 -5.87
CA GLY A 98 1.51 -18.26 -6.68
C GLY A 98 2.73 -18.98 -6.12
N ALA A 99 2.98 -18.87 -4.80
CA ALA A 99 4.09 -19.56 -4.13
C ALA A 99 3.98 -21.10 -4.13
N ARG A 100 2.75 -21.64 -4.23
CA ARG A 100 2.51 -23.09 -4.33
C ARG A 100 2.72 -23.59 -5.75
N ASP A 101 2.22 -22.82 -6.72
CA ASP A 101 2.20 -23.22 -8.12
C ASP A 101 3.54 -22.91 -8.82
N TRP A 102 4.31 -21.95 -8.29
CA TRP A 102 5.58 -21.45 -8.80
C TRP A 102 6.65 -21.28 -7.69
N PRO A 103 7.01 -22.37 -6.97
CA PRO A 103 7.84 -22.29 -5.77
C PRO A 103 9.27 -21.77 -6.04
N PHE A 104 9.89 -22.09 -7.16
CA PHE A 104 11.29 -21.75 -7.41
C PHE A 104 11.47 -20.33 -7.95
N THR A 105 10.58 -19.85 -8.82
CA THR A 105 10.54 -18.42 -9.16
C THR A 105 10.24 -17.57 -7.92
N THR A 106 9.31 -17.99 -7.06
CA THR A 106 9.04 -17.33 -5.77
C THR A 106 10.27 -17.34 -4.85
N GLU A 107 11.00 -18.45 -4.79
CA GLU A 107 12.23 -18.53 -4.01
C GLU A 107 13.31 -17.59 -4.56
N VAL A 108 13.48 -17.52 -5.88
CA VAL A 108 14.42 -16.58 -6.52
C VAL A 108 14.03 -15.12 -6.26
N GLU A 109 12.75 -14.77 -6.32
CA GLU A 109 12.26 -13.43 -5.95
C GLU A 109 12.61 -13.09 -4.50
N THR A 110 12.53 -14.08 -3.61
CA THR A 110 12.90 -13.92 -2.19
C THR A 110 14.41 -13.77 -2.01
N LEU A 111 15.21 -14.56 -2.74
CA LEU A 111 16.67 -14.55 -2.65
C LEU A 111 17.30 -13.32 -3.33
N VAL A 112 16.66 -12.77 -4.36
CA VAL A 112 17.15 -11.61 -5.12
C VAL A 112 16.19 -10.45 -4.89
N THR A 113 16.17 -9.94 -3.65
CA THR A 113 15.20 -8.96 -3.11
C THR A 113 15.04 -7.64 -3.90
N VAL A 114 15.97 -7.36 -4.82
CA VAL A 114 15.99 -6.17 -5.70
C VAL A 114 15.45 -6.45 -7.10
N ALA A 115 15.34 -7.71 -7.51
CA ALA A 115 14.86 -8.09 -8.82
C ALA A 115 13.34 -8.24 -8.82
N TRP A 116 12.71 -7.70 -9.86
CA TRP A 116 11.29 -7.89 -10.13
C TRP A 116 11.11 -8.93 -11.23
N LEU A 117 10.08 -9.77 -11.09
CA LEU A 117 9.65 -10.63 -12.18
C LEU A 117 8.87 -9.80 -13.20
N HIS A 118 9.54 -9.45 -14.30
CA HIS A 118 8.95 -8.65 -15.35
C HIS A 118 8.23 -9.52 -16.38
N GLU A 119 6.96 -9.22 -16.64
CA GLU A 119 6.19 -9.81 -17.74
C GLU A 119 6.25 -8.91 -18.98
N PHE A 120 6.65 -9.50 -20.11
CA PHE A 120 6.69 -8.82 -21.40
C PHE A 120 5.38 -8.99 -22.16
N GLU A 121 5.16 -8.15 -23.20
CA GLU A 121 3.94 -8.18 -24.01
C GLU A 121 3.64 -9.52 -24.70
N ASP A 122 4.65 -10.37 -24.90
CA ASP A 122 4.49 -11.71 -25.47
C ASP A 122 4.24 -12.80 -24.42
N GLY A 123 4.07 -12.44 -23.14
CA GLY A 123 3.79 -13.35 -22.02
C GLY A 123 5.03 -14.04 -21.44
N THR A 124 6.22 -13.77 -21.97
CA THR A 124 7.47 -14.26 -21.38
C THR A 124 7.86 -13.45 -20.14
N LEU A 125 8.62 -14.07 -19.26
CA LEU A 125 9.03 -13.53 -17.96
C LEU A 125 10.55 -13.42 -17.84
N GLN A 126 11.03 -12.46 -17.06
CA GLN A 126 12.45 -12.30 -16.72
C GLN A 126 12.65 -11.60 -15.38
N PHE A 127 13.61 -12.07 -14.57
CA PHE A 127 14.06 -11.35 -13.37
C PHE A 127 15.02 -10.22 -13.74
N LEU A 128 14.66 -8.99 -13.39
CA LEU A 128 15.48 -7.81 -13.62
C LEU A 128 15.28 -6.74 -12.56
N ASP A 129 16.34 -5.99 -12.28
CA ASP A 129 16.32 -4.75 -11.53
C ASP A 129 16.29 -3.58 -12.52
N ALA A 130 15.08 -3.05 -12.75
CA ALA A 130 14.83 -1.98 -13.71
C ALA A 130 15.24 -0.59 -13.21
N ASP A 131 15.57 -0.44 -11.93
CA ASP A 131 15.95 0.84 -11.35
C ASP A 131 17.41 1.20 -11.67
N GLN A 132 18.19 0.23 -12.17
CA GLN A 132 19.57 0.42 -12.61
C GLN A 132 19.66 0.81 -14.10
N GLU A 133 20.70 1.58 -14.44
CA GLU A 133 21.02 1.93 -15.83
C GLU A 133 22.48 1.56 -16.16
N PRO A 134 22.73 0.52 -16.98
CA PRO A 134 21.73 -0.40 -17.57
C PRO A 134 21.10 -1.34 -16.51
N PRO A 135 19.90 -1.89 -16.77
CA PRO A 135 19.24 -2.83 -15.86
C PRO A 135 20.10 -4.04 -15.54
N HIS A 136 20.10 -4.49 -14.28
CA HIS A 136 20.73 -5.76 -13.93
C HIS A 136 19.76 -6.90 -14.23
N VAL A 137 20.24 -7.93 -14.93
CA VAL A 137 19.45 -9.09 -15.35
C VAL A 137 19.88 -10.31 -14.55
N TYR A 138 18.91 -11.04 -13.99
CA TYR A 138 19.16 -12.18 -13.11
C TYR A 138 18.67 -13.51 -13.69
N SER A 139 17.91 -13.51 -14.79
CA SER A 139 17.50 -14.71 -15.50
C SER A 139 17.47 -14.49 -17.03
N PRO A 140 17.47 -15.55 -17.85
CA PRO A 140 17.03 -15.44 -19.24
C PRO A 140 15.54 -15.05 -19.30
N ARG A 141 15.13 -14.50 -20.45
CA ARG A 141 13.72 -14.26 -20.77
C ARG A 141 13.09 -15.53 -21.32
N LEU A 142 12.11 -16.09 -20.63
CA LEU A 142 11.55 -17.41 -20.91
C LEU A 142 10.03 -17.42 -20.67
N ASP A 143 9.32 -18.37 -21.27
CA ASP A 143 7.93 -18.65 -20.89
C ASP A 143 7.83 -19.06 -19.41
N PRO A 144 6.69 -18.85 -18.71
CA PRO A 144 6.57 -19.07 -17.28
C PRO A 144 7.03 -20.47 -16.81
N GLU A 145 6.59 -21.53 -17.48
CA GLU A 145 7.00 -22.91 -17.17
C GLU A 145 8.50 -23.17 -17.40
N ALA A 146 9.07 -22.53 -18.41
CA ALA A 146 10.50 -22.67 -18.70
C ALA A 146 11.34 -21.90 -17.69
N LEU A 147 10.87 -20.72 -17.24
CA LEU A 147 11.52 -19.95 -16.20
C LEU A 147 11.49 -20.67 -14.86
N GLU A 148 10.37 -21.28 -14.48
CA GLU A 148 10.26 -22.08 -13.25
C GLU A 148 11.27 -23.23 -13.22
N ARG A 149 11.34 -24.02 -14.30
CA ARG A 149 12.34 -25.10 -14.43
C ARG A 149 13.78 -24.57 -14.42
N PHE A 150 14.01 -23.39 -15.00
CA PHE A 150 15.30 -22.73 -14.96
C PHE A 150 15.68 -22.35 -13.52
N CYS A 151 14.77 -21.74 -12.77
CA CYS A 151 14.96 -21.39 -11.37
C CYS A 151 15.19 -22.63 -10.51
N GLU A 152 14.43 -23.70 -10.70
CA GLU A 152 14.62 -24.99 -10.03
C GLU A 152 16.03 -25.54 -10.27
N THR A 153 16.45 -25.60 -11.54
CA THR A 153 17.75 -26.16 -11.92
C THR A 153 18.92 -25.38 -11.36
N ASN A 154 18.76 -24.07 -11.17
CA ASN A 154 19.84 -23.15 -10.79
C ASN A 154 19.68 -22.57 -9.38
N ILE A 155 18.80 -23.12 -8.55
CA ILE A 155 18.45 -22.51 -7.26
C ILE A 155 19.67 -22.32 -6.34
N ASP A 156 20.62 -23.26 -6.39
CA ASP A 156 21.84 -23.18 -5.58
C ASP A 156 22.77 -22.03 -6.00
N ALA A 157 22.72 -21.60 -7.26
CA ALA A 157 23.45 -20.42 -7.73
C ALA A 157 22.88 -19.14 -7.10
N TYR A 158 21.55 -19.04 -7.02
CA TYR A 158 20.86 -17.92 -6.37
C TYR A 158 21.07 -17.92 -4.86
N ARG A 159 21.00 -19.08 -4.21
CA ARG A 159 21.31 -19.20 -2.77
C ARG A 159 22.75 -18.79 -2.47
N SER A 160 23.71 -19.26 -3.27
CA SER A 160 25.12 -18.86 -3.12
C SER A 160 25.33 -17.37 -3.36
N PHE A 161 24.60 -16.77 -4.31
CA PHE A 161 24.62 -15.34 -4.56
C PHE A 161 24.05 -14.57 -3.36
N HIS A 162 22.90 -14.99 -2.85
CA HIS A 162 22.26 -14.41 -1.66
C HIS A 162 23.21 -14.48 -0.46
N ASP A 163 23.73 -15.65 -0.11
CA ASP A 163 24.60 -15.82 1.07
C ASP A 163 25.84 -14.92 1.01
N LYS A 164 26.37 -14.68 -0.19
CA LYS A 164 27.51 -13.78 -0.41
C LYS A 164 27.15 -12.30 -0.27
N HIS A 165 25.90 -11.95 -0.53
CA HIS A 165 25.42 -10.56 -0.66
C HIS A 165 24.27 -10.20 0.28
N GLU A 166 23.95 -11.06 1.25
CA GLU A 166 22.79 -11.00 2.16
C GLU A 166 22.61 -9.60 2.75
N ALA A 167 23.65 -9.06 3.37
CA ALA A 167 23.58 -7.74 4.00
C ALA A 167 23.24 -6.60 3.02
N ALA A 168 23.66 -6.69 1.75
CA ALA A 168 23.34 -5.70 0.73
C ALA A 168 21.88 -5.87 0.25
N LEU A 169 21.48 -7.12 -0.01
CA LEU A 169 20.12 -7.46 -0.45
C LEU A 169 19.07 -7.14 0.62
N ASP A 170 19.38 -7.34 1.90
CA ASP A 170 18.53 -6.92 3.04
C ASP A 170 18.29 -5.41 3.08
N ARG A 171 19.30 -4.63 2.67
CA ARG A 171 19.20 -3.17 2.53
C ARG A 171 18.61 -2.73 1.20
N ARG A 172 18.19 -3.67 0.34
CA ARG A 172 17.75 -3.44 -1.04
C ARG A 172 18.79 -2.70 -1.88
N GLU A 173 20.07 -2.98 -1.63
CA GLU A 173 21.16 -2.48 -2.47
C GLU A 173 21.32 -3.39 -3.69
N SER A 174 21.30 -2.80 -4.88
CA SER A 174 21.45 -3.52 -6.15
C SER A 174 22.86 -4.10 -6.29
N VAL A 175 22.94 -5.41 -6.51
CA VAL A 175 24.21 -6.12 -6.74
C VAL A 175 24.14 -6.87 -8.07
N PRO A 176 25.03 -6.58 -9.05
CA PRO A 176 25.00 -7.30 -10.32
C PRO A 176 25.41 -8.76 -10.11
N MET A 177 24.69 -9.67 -10.76
CA MET A 177 25.04 -11.09 -10.82
C MET A 177 25.72 -11.41 -12.14
N THR A 178 26.76 -12.25 -12.11
CA THR A 178 27.36 -12.76 -13.35
C THR A 178 26.42 -13.80 -13.96
N SER A 179 26.12 -13.66 -15.26
CA SER A 179 25.31 -14.65 -15.98
C SER A 179 25.94 -16.03 -15.90
N PHE A 180 25.14 -17.03 -15.55
CA PHE A 180 25.51 -18.44 -15.54
C PHE A 180 24.71 -19.27 -16.56
N TRP A 181 23.86 -18.60 -17.34
CA TRP A 181 23.10 -19.16 -18.47
C TRP A 181 23.69 -18.71 -19.81
#